data_AF-A0A7S0LSU2-F1
#
_entry.id   AF-A0A7S0LSU2-F1
#
_cell.length_a   1.000
_cell.length_b   1.000
_cell.length_c   1.000
_cell.angle_alpha   90.00
_cell.angle_beta   90.00
_cell.angle_gamma   90.00
#
_symmetry.space_group_name_H-M   'P 1'
#
loop_
_entity.id
_entity.type
_entity.pdbx_description
1 polymer ?
#
loop_
_entity_poly.entity_id
_entity_poly.type
_entity_poly.pdbx_seq_one_letter_code
_entity_poly.pdbx_strand_id
1 'polypeptide(L)'
;ACDAEVVGCADCRAENYDPAVTRHGPPGTCVIHGCTLTTALNYEPHATALDPLACAFPKVGCTDRSALNYNPDATAAGECYHYGCMEPAALDYDSKATTPGACAYPSSLPVYG
;
A
#
# COMPACT_ATOMS: atom_id res chain seq x y z
N ALA A 1 -48.70 -8.63 -28.42
CA ALA A 1 -47.25 -8.52 -28.62
C ALA A 1 -46.58 -9.06 -27.37
N CYS A 2 -45.68 -10.02 -27.49
CA CYS A 2 -44.80 -10.36 -26.36
C CYS A 2 -43.64 -9.39 -26.43
N ASP A 3 -43.54 -8.51 -25.44
CA ASP A 3 -42.31 -7.73 -25.26
C ASP A 3 -41.20 -8.73 -24.88
N ALA A 4 -40.09 -8.70 -25.59
CA ALA A 4 -38.97 -9.58 -25.27
C ALA A 4 -38.30 -9.06 -23.98
N GLU A 5 -38.15 -9.93 -22.98
CA GLU A 5 -37.40 -9.60 -21.78
C GLU A 5 -35.91 -9.43 -22.14
N VAL A 6 -35.37 -8.23 -21.96
CA VAL A 6 -33.95 -7.94 -22.13
C VAL A 6 -33.32 -7.97 -20.75
N VAL A 7 -32.64 -9.07 -20.44
CA VAL A 7 -31.92 -9.25 -19.17
C VAL A 7 -30.49 -8.74 -19.34
N GLY A 8 -30.07 -7.83 -18.47
CA GLY A 8 -28.73 -7.24 -18.57
C GLY A 8 -28.43 -6.24 -17.46
N CYS A 9 -27.57 -5.27 -17.75
CA CYS A 9 -27.19 -4.21 -16.84
C CYS A 9 -27.85 -2.88 -17.21
N ALA A 10 -28.69 -2.34 -16.33
CA ALA A 10 -29.26 -1.00 -16.48
C ALA A 10 -28.51 0.08 -15.67
N ASP A 11 -27.35 -0.25 -15.07
CA ASP A 11 -26.49 0.72 -14.38
C ASP A 11 -25.65 1.50 -15.41
N CYS A 12 -25.84 2.81 -15.48
CA CYS A 12 -25.14 3.68 -16.43
C CYS A 12 -23.64 3.83 -16.16
N ARG A 13 -23.15 3.38 -15.00
CA ARG A 13 -21.72 3.31 -14.67
C ARG A 13 -21.04 2.05 -15.22
N ALA A 14 -21.81 1.06 -15.67
CA ALA A 14 -21.25 -0.18 -16.17
C ALA A 14 -20.81 -0.04 -17.63
N GLU A 15 -19.72 -0.72 -18.00
CA GLU A 15 -19.25 -0.81 -19.38
C GLU A 15 -20.29 -1.48 -20.29
N ASN A 16 -21.00 -2.48 -19.76
CA ASN A 16 -22.07 -3.18 -20.46
C ASN A 16 -23.47 -2.61 -20.14
N TYR A 17 -23.55 -1.30 -19.86
CA TYR A 17 -24.83 -0.60 -19.75
C TYR A 17 -25.65 -0.74 -21.04
N ASP A 18 -26.91 -1.16 -20.89
CA ASP A 18 -27.87 -1.19 -21.98
C ASP A 18 -29.20 -0.53 -21.53
N PRO A 19 -29.60 0.60 -22.13
CA PRO A 19 -30.86 1.28 -21.79
C PRO A 19 -32.11 0.48 -22.17
N ALA A 20 -32.00 -0.56 -23.00
CA ALA A 20 -33.10 -1.44 -23.39
C ALA A 20 -33.39 -2.54 -22.36
N VAL A 21 -32.57 -2.67 -21.30
CA VAL A 21 -32.74 -3.68 -20.25
C VAL A 21 -34.07 -3.47 -19.53
N THR A 22 -34.94 -4.48 -19.60
CA THR A 22 -36.25 -4.49 -18.92
C THR A 22 -36.23 -5.28 -17.63
N ARG A 23 -35.16 -6.04 -17.36
CA ARG A 23 -34.92 -6.73 -16.08
C ARG A 23 -33.44 -6.84 -15.75
N HIS A 24 -33.07 -6.50 -14.51
CA HIS A 24 -31.70 -6.68 -14.02
C HIS A 24 -31.29 -8.17 -14.02
N GLY A 25 -30.10 -8.44 -14.54
CA GLY A 25 -29.47 -9.76 -14.43
C GLY A 25 -29.03 -10.11 -12.99
N PRO A 26 -28.52 -11.33 -12.76
CA PRO A 26 -27.98 -11.74 -11.46
C PRO A 26 -26.84 -10.83 -10.95
N PRO A 27 -26.51 -10.86 -9.65
CA PRO A 27 -25.36 -10.12 -9.11
C PRO A 27 -24.08 -10.39 -9.91
N GLY A 28 -23.33 -9.33 -10.24
CA GLY A 28 -22.15 -9.41 -11.09
C GLY A 28 -22.42 -9.34 -12.61
N THR A 29 -23.68 -9.18 -13.04
CA THR A 29 -24.00 -8.96 -14.47
C THR A 29 -23.45 -7.64 -15.00
N CYS A 30 -23.51 -6.59 -14.18
CA CYS A 30 -22.92 -5.29 -14.52
C CYS A 30 -21.40 -5.38 -14.44
N VAL A 31 -20.68 -4.91 -15.46
CA VAL A 31 -19.23 -4.76 -15.48
C VAL A 31 -18.89 -3.33 -15.08
N ILE A 32 -18.59 -3.12 -13.81
CA ILE A 32 -18.22 -1.82 -13.24
C ILE A 32 -16.74 -1.90 -12.90
N HIS A 33 -15.94 -1.12 -13.63
CA HIS A 33 -14.51 -0.98 -13.35
C HIS A 33 -14.28 -0.16 -12.10
N GLY A 34 -13.33 -0.61 -11.28
CA GLY A 34 -12.91 0.10 -10.08
C GLY A 34 -12.00 -0.77 -9.22
N CYS A 35 -11.76 -0.32 -7.99
CA CYS A 35 -10.93 -1.09 -7.07
C CYS A 35 -11.72 -2.16 -6.33
N THR A 36 -11.52 -3.43 -6.68
CA THR A 36 -12.18 -4.58 -6.01
C THR A 36 -11.39 -5.15 -4.83
N LEU A 37 -10.20 -4.61 -4.55
CA LEU A 37 -9.31 -5.11 -3.50
C LEU A 37 -9.67 -4.47 -2.16
N THR A 38 -10.17 -5.26 -1.21
CA THR A 38 -10.58 -4.80 0.14
C THR A 38 -9.43 -4.27 0.99
N THR A 39 -8.18 -4.52 0.59
CA THR A 39 -6.97 -4.01 1.22
C THR A 39 -6.54 -2.64 0.69
N ALA A 40 -7.15 -2.15 -0.39
CA ALA A 40 -6.89 -0.81 -0.90
C ALA A 40 -7.58 0.27 -0.06
N LEU A 41 -6.99 1.45 -0.02
CA LEU A 41 -7.51 2.62 0.70
C LEU A 41 -8.83 3.16 0.13
N ASN A 42 -9.10 2.84 -1.14
CA ASN A 42 -10.28 3.28 -1.89
C ASN A 42 -11.06 2.10 -2.48
N TYR A 43 -11.15 0.97 -1.74
CA TYR A 43 -11.98 -0.15 -2.12
C TYR A 43 -13.40 0.30 -2.50
N GLU A 44 -13.84 -0.10 -3.70
CA GLU A 44 -15.17 0.19 -4.24
C GLU A 44 -16.05 -1.06 -4.18
N PRO A 45 -17.00 -1.16 -3.24
CA PRO A 45 -17.83 -2.36 -3.09
C PRO A 45 -18.79 -2.63 -4.25
N HIS A 46 -18.99 -1.64 -5.14
CA HIS A 46 -19.83 -1.76 -6.33
C HIS A 46 -19.03 -2.11 -7.58
N ALA A 47 -17.69 -2.09 -7.51
CA ALA A 47 -16.85 -2.54 -8.61
C ALA A 47 -16.95 -4.07 -8.75
N THR A 48 -17.16 -4.54 -9.97
CA THR A 48 -17.28 -5.97 -10.29
C THR A 48 -16.12 -6.44 -11.18
N ALA A 49 -15.38 -5.50 -11.77
CA ALA A 49 -14.16 -5.74 -12.52
C ALA A 49 -13.03 -4.88 -11.93
N LEU A 50 -11.87 -5.51 -11.69
CA LEU A 50 -10.69 -4.80 -11.21
C LEU A 50 -10.10 -3.95 -12.34
N ASP A 51 -10.07 -2.63 -12.13
CA ASP A 51 -9.18 -1.75 -12.88
C ASP A 51 -7.82 -1.70 -12.14
N PRO A 52 -6.72 -2.21 -12.74
CA PRO A 52 -5.40 -2.27 -12.09
C PRO A 52 -4.85 -0.92 -11.64
N LEU A 53 -5.32 0.19 -12.21
CA LEU A 53 -4.88 1.54 -11.86
C LEU A 53 -5.86 2.27 -10.93
N ALA A 54 -7.02 1.68 -10.64
CA ALA A 54 -8.04 2.31 -9.78
C ALA A 54 -7.72 2.16 -8.28
N CYS A 55 -6.96 1.15 -7.86
CA CYS A 55 -6.66 0.93 -6.44
C CYS A 55 -5.52 1.83 -5.93
N ALA A 56 -5.78 2.51 -4.83
CA ALA A 56 -4.80 3.28 -4.06
C ALA A 56 -4.31 2.46 -2.86
N PHE A 57 -3.00 2.36 -2.71
CA PHE A 57 -2.36 1.67 -1.59
C PHE A 57 -1.52 2.65 -0.76
N PRO A 58 -1.28 2.35 0.53
CA PRO A 58 -0.39 3.14 1.33
C PRO A 58 1.02 3.17 0.74
N LYS A 59 1.64 4.35 0.71
CA LYS A 59 3.08 4.49 0.46
C LYS A 59 3.82 4.12 1.74
N VAL A 60 4.39 2.93 1.77
CA VAL A 60 5.20 2.46 2.89
C VAL A 60 6.58 3.11 2.84
N GLY A 61 7.00 3.70 3.96
CA GLY A 61 8.32 4.30 4.08
C GLY A 61 8.59 4.83 5.48
N CYS A 62 9.85 5.13 5.75
CA CYS A 62 10.23 5.67 7.06
C CYS A 62 9.67 7.09 7.26
N THR A 63 8.96 7.31 8.36
CA THR A 63 8.41 8.63 8.73
C THR A 63 9.31 9.40 9.70
N ASP A 64 10.38 8.79 10.19
CA ASP A 64 11.37 9.46 11.05
C ASP A 64 12.32 10.32 10.22
N ARG A 65 12.31 11.64 10.48
CA ARG A 65 13.14 12.63 9.78
C ARG A 65 14.64 12.47 10.03
N SER A 66 15.03 11.75 11.06
CA SER A 66 16.43 11.48 11.41
C SER A 66 16.98 10.20 10.75
N ALA A 67 16.13 9.41 10.10
CA ALA A 67 16.56 8.20 9.40
C ALA A 67 17.18 8.51 8.03
N LEU A 68 18.12 7.67 7.60
CA LEU A 68 18.78 7.73 6.30
C LEU A 68 17.81 7.56 5.13
N ASN A 69 16.73 6.81 5.34
CA ASN A 69 15.71 6.50 4.35
C ASN A 69 14.38 7.23 4.63
N TYR A 70 14.43 8.38 5.31
CA TYR A 70 13.24 9.20 5.54
C TYR A 70 12.50 9.47 4.23
N ASN A 71 11.21 9.14 4.20
CA ASN A 71 10.33 9.40 3.08
C ASN A 71 9.19 10.34 3.54
N PRO A 72 9.21 11.63 3.13
CA PRO A 72 8.16 12.58 3.50
C PRO A 72 6.80 12.26 2.87
N ASP A 73 6.76 11.45 1.81
CA ASP A 73 5.54 11.04 1.12
C ASP A 73 4.98 9.71 1.67
N ALA A 74 5.61 9.12 2.69
CA ALA A 74 5.11 7.90 3.31
C ALA A 74 3.77 8.15 4.02
N THR A 75 2.76 7.35 3.66
CA THR A 75 1.42 7.41 4.26
C THR A 75 1.18 6.25 5.24
N ALA A 76 2.13 5.31 5.34
CA ALA A 76 2.17 4.26 6.33
C ALA A 76 3.62 4.05 6.80
N ALA A 77 3.79 3.81 8.10
CA ALA A 77 5.09 3.59 8.70
C ALA A 77 5.75 2.33 8.10
N GLY A 78 6.96 2.50 7.59
CA GLY A 78 7.86 1.43 7.18
C GLY A 78 9.14 1.43 8.02
N GLU A 79 10.04 0.51 7.68
CA GLU A 79 11.36 0.39 8.32
C GLU A 79 12.18 1.67 8.17
N CYS A 80 12.79 2.11 9.27
CA CYS A 80 13.68 3.27 9.35
C CYS A 80 15.12 2.81 9.55
N TYR A 81 16.05 3.39 8.79
CA TYR A 81 17.47 3.08 8.89
C TYR A 81 18.24 4.20 9.56
N HIS A 82 18.85 3.91 10.71
CA HIS A 82 19.73 4.84 11.42
C HIS A 82 21.16 4.29 11.43
N TYR A 83 22.11 5.14 11.05
CA TYR A 83 23.53 4.83 11.08
C TYR A 83 24.10 5.16 12.46
N GLY A 84 24.75 4.19 13.10
CA GLY A 84 25.37 4.41 14.42
C GLY A 84 26.05 3.16 14.95
N CYS A 85 26.81 3.30 16.03
CA CYS A 85 27.48 2.17 16.65
C CYS A 85 26.46 1.21 17.27
N MET A 86 26.46 -0.05 16.85
CA MET A 86 25.54 -1.07 17.36
C MET A 86 26.15 -1.93 18.49
N GLU A 87 27.40 -1.69 18.88
CA GLU A 87 28.09 -2.45 19.92
C GLU A 87 27.81 -1.86 21.31
N PRO A 88 27.12 -2.56 22.23
CA PRO A 88 26.78 -2.01 23.55
C PRO A 88 27.98 -1.67 24.43
N ALA A 89 29.16 -2.23 24.13
CA ALA A 89 30.40 -1.96 24.84
C ALA A 89 31.14 -0.71 24.34
N ALA A 90 30.71 -0.10 23.23
CA ALA A 90 31.32 1.12 22.70
C ALA A 90 30.90 2.36 23.49
N LEU A 91 31.73 3.40 23.45
CA LEU A 91 31.48 4.68 24.12
C LEU A 91 30.36 5.49 23.45
N ASP A 92 30.13 5.25 22.16
CA ASP A 92 29.16 5.93 21.31
C ASP A 92 28.05 4.98 20.82
N TYR A 93 27.76 3.94 21.61
CA TYR A 93 26.64 3.02 21.33
C TYR A 93 25.34 3.79 21.10
N ASP A 94 24.71 3.53 19.96
CA ASP A 94 23.41 4.08 19.57
C ASP A 94 22.38 2.94 19.53
N SER A 95 21.48 2.93 20.51
CA SER A 95 20.41 1.94 20.59
C SER A 95 19.35 2.06 19.49
N LYS A 96 19.36 3.16 18.72
CA LYS A 96 18.50 3.35 17.55
C LYS A 96 19.18 2.91 16.26
N ALA A 97 20.48 2.63 16.27
CA ALA A 97 21.20 2.20 15.08
C ALA A 97 20.66 0.85 14.58
N THR A 98 20.23 0.83 13.33
CA THR A 98 19.80 -0.37 12.60
C THR A 98 20.79 -0.70 11.47
N THR A 99 21.74 0.19 11.22
CA THR A 99 22.77 0.07 10.20
C THR A 99 24.14 0.29 10.86
N PRO A 100 25.08 -0.67 10.75
CA PRO A 100 26.36 -0.59 11.46
C PRO A 100 27.17 0.66 11.11
N GLY A 101 27.41 1.48 12.11
CA GLY A 101 28.32 2.60 12.09
C GLY A 101 29.67 2.32 12.74
N ALA A 102 30.59 3.26 12.58
CA ALA A 102 31.84 3.23 13.34
C ALA A 102 31.54 3.33 14.84
N CYS A 103 32.34 2.62 15.64
CA CYS A 103 32.25 2.61 17.09
C CYS A 103 33.53 3.20 17.68
N ALA A 104 33.37 4.08 18.67
CA ALA A 104 34.45 4.63 19.47
C ALA A 104 34.71 3.73 20.68
N TYR A 105 35.96 3.32 20.83
CA TYR A 105 36.45 2.58 21.99
C TYR A 105 37.52 3.41 22.72
N PRO A 106 37.71 3.20 24.04
CA PRO A 106 38.83 3.80 24.73
C PRO A 106 40.13 3.36 24.05
N SER A 107 41.04 4.32 23.83
CA SER A 107 42.31 4.15 23.11
C SER A 107 43.34 3.25 23.80
N SER A 108 42.91 2.41 24.76
CA SER A 108 43.75 1.59 25.62
C SER A 108 43.33 0.12 25.72
N LEU A 109 42.46 -0.38 24.83
CA LEU A 109 42.26 -1.83 24.68
C LEU A 109 42.89 -2.33 23.37
N PRO A 110 43.65 -3.43 23.41
CA PRO A 110 44.22 -4.01 22.20
C PRO A 110 43.08 -4.55 21.36
N VAL A 111 42.99 -4.07 20.11
CA VAL A 111 42.10 -4.63 19.09
C VAL A 111 42.54 -6.09 18.91
N TYR A 112 41.80 -7.04 19.48
CA TYR A 112 41.87 -8.42 19.02
C TYR A 112 41.14 -8.45 17.68
N GLY A 113 41.94 -8.31 16.62
CA GLY A 113 41.54 -8.63 15.25
C GLY A 113 41.35 -10.12 15.05
#